data_AF-S8FF26-F1
#
_entry.id   AF-S8FF26-F1
#
_cell.length_a   1.000
_cell.length_b   1.000
_cell.length_c   1.000
_cell.angle_alpha   90.00
_cell.angle_beta   90.00
_cell.angle_gamma   90.00
#
_symmetry.space_group_name_H-M   'P 1'
#
loop_
_entity.id
_entity.type
_entity.pdbx_description
1 polymer ?
#
loop_
_entity_poly.entity_id
_entity_poly.type
_entity_poly.pdbx_seq_one_letter_code
_entity_poly.pdbx_strand_id
1 'polypeptide(L)'
;MSQQPRPEQLTPDTNAAGRKRKRPKNLNNTADHSTRATPRRQQRDSRSHLDSPVNGRPRASSPVEDSLDDARRARCRVESPSPPDRASLQSTELRGEEDDRLSSESGDDNARPRTLEELIDEPYWIAKGKVAGRMGEMFDSFRPILEQGMLRTPDVDLNSVHTSLENERYHSYQVICLVVPKLTETFDEAEEADLLGPALASVLHNLMRKGRSEARNTDVSTIKAGIFIWSTGVDWNPPAPKVRQDSGHKHPVCSRLLCPPNFTEVDMSDVQSGKLILTTDDLPRFLWAGCVRQPGRGTTFVGFLRGEILVVGYLAIHIGPGAARGDARSTRAGNASLHDVSFVTMEGIVYIAVLIHFGLSSQPNFSAGSEADGQFLYNDLYRTVLDTANKMSQMEKNDLINWWDEKIFPGVRRARRATANRRKTVIEEMEDELEAELQAKMGSRDGPQDGGSSTGQGITEQTQASGQQTMGCLSGESEAQDPGRAGAAGQASAAGVEAE
;
A
#
# COMPACT_ATOMS: atom_id res chain seq x y z
N MET A 1 -39.49 35.76 24.46
CA MET A 1 -40.64 34.83 24.56
C MET A 1 -40.24 33.52 23.90
N SER A 2 -40.71 32.40 24.46
CA SER A 2 -40.33 30.99 24.20
C SER A 2 -39.00 30.50 24.79
N GLN A 3 -39.09 30.06 26.05
CA GLN A 3 -38.17 29.10 26.66
C GLN A 3 -38.64 27.68 26.31
N GLN A 4 -37.73 26.82 25.83
CA GLN A 4 -37.96 25.37 25.72
C GLN A 4 -37.42 24.65 26.98
N PRO A 5 -38.06 23.56 27.45
CA PRO A 5 -37.69 22.87 28.69
C PRO A 5 -36.68 21.72 28.50
N ARG A 6 -35.94 21.43 29.58
CA ARG A 6 -34.97 20.32 29.75
C ARG A 6 -35.64 18.94 29.67
N PRO A 7 -34.91 17.88 29.26
CA PRO A 7 -35.35 16.50 29.43
C PRO A 7 -35.03 15.93 30.82
N GLU A 8 -36.02 15.23 31.38
CA GLU A 8 -36.01 14.48 32.65
C GLU A 8 -35.28 13.13 32.55
N GLN A 9 -34.74 12.71 33.69
CA GLN A 9 -34.07 11.44 33.93
C GLN A 9 -35.08 10.29 34.06
N LEU A 10 -34.82 9.16 33.39
CA LEU A 10 -35.56 7.90 33.54
C LEU A 10 -34.81 6.95 34.47
N THR A 11 -35.49 6.53 35.54
CA THR A 11 -35.11 5.45 36.46
C THR A 11 -35.51 4.07 35.91
N PRO A 12 -34.87 2.97 36.36
CA PRO A 12 -35.12 1.63 35.83
C PRO A 12 -36.28 0.93 36.55
N ASP A 13 -37.14 0.30 35.77
CA ASP A 13 -38.29 -0.47 36.27
C ASP A 13 -37.96 -1.96 36.44
N THR A 14 -38.50 -2.50 37.52
CA THR A 14 -38.32 -3.86 38.04
C THR A 14 -39.44 -4.81 37.60
N ASN A 15 -39.13 -6.12 37.62
CA ASN A 15 -40.01 -7.32 37.52
C ASN A 15 -40.33 -7.86 36.11
N ALA A 16 -40.50 -9.16 35.86
CA ALA A 16 -40.08 -10.41 36.49
C ALA A 16 -40.52 -11.56 35.55
N ALA A 17 -39.76 -12.67 35.58
CA ALA A 17 -40.20 -14.06 35.36
C ALA A 17 -40.58 -14.57 33.94
N GLY A 18 -39.70 -15.46 33.43
CA GLY A 18 -40.10 -16.86 33.26
C GLY A 18 -39.96 -17.48 31.87
N ARG A 19 -38.93 -18.32 31.65
CA ARG A 19 -39.06 -19.63 30.95
C ARG A 19 -37.80 -20.51 31.04
N LYS A 20 -37.95 -21.53 31.89
CA LYS A 20 -37.40 -22.90 31.93
C LYS A 20 -36.29 -23.29 30.93
N ARG A 21 -35.10 -23.62 31.46
CA ARG A 21 -34.09 -24.49 30.81
C ARG A 21 -34.12 -25.89 31.43
N LYS A 22 -34.24 -26.92 30.58
CA LYS A 22 -34.13 -28.35 30.93
C LYS A 22 -32.66 -28.73 31.11
N ARG A 23 -32.35 -29.38 32.23
CA ARG A 23 -31.17 -30.26 32.42
C ARG A 23 -31.39 -31.59 31.68
N PRO A 24 -30.30 -32.33 31.43
CA PRO A 24 -30.25 -33.65 32.06
C PRO A 24 -29.00 -33.85 32.94
N LYS A 25 -29.29 -34.56 34.03
CA LYS A 25 -28.43 -35.31 34.96
C LYS A 25 -28.02 -36.63 34.25
N ASN A 26 -26.97 -37.40 34.55
CA ASN A 26 -26.39 -37.77 35.85
C ASN A 26 -25.16 -38.71 35.63
N LEU A 27 -24.20 -38.67 36.58
CA LEU A 27 -23.49 -39.80 37.25
C LEU A 27 -22.57 -40.72 36.38
N ASN A 28 -21.43 -41.24 36.83
CA ASN A 28 -20.89 -41.49 38.17
C ASN A 28 -19.41 -41.94 38.07
N ASN A 29 -18.55 -41.56 39.03
CA ASN A 29 -17.72 -42.45 39.87
C ASN A 29 -16.50 -41.74 40.52
N THR A 30 -16.62 -41.51 41.84
CA THR A 30 -15.77 -42.01 42.96
C THR A 30 -14.34 -42.50 42.65
N ALA A 31 -13.27 -42.27 43.44
CA ALA A 31 -13.14 -41.94 44.86
C ALA A 31 -11.73 -41.39 45.19
N ASP A 32 -11.69 -40.37 46.07
CA ASP A 32 -11.09 -40.35 47.41
C ASP A 32 -9.70 -41.00 47.71
N HIS A 33 -8.71 -40.21 48.15
CA HIS A 33 -8.12 -40.26 49.52
C HIS A 33 -6.88 -39.35 49.75
N SER A 34 -7.10 -38.32 50.58
CA SER A 34 -6.40 -37.96 51.83
C SER A 34 -4.87 -38.11 52.03
N THR A 35 -4.25 -36.97 52.39
CA THR A 35 -3.22 -36.73 53.44
C THR A 35 -1.85 -37.44 53.41
N ARG A 36 -0.74 -36.66 53.55
CA ARG A 36 0.11 -36.56 54.76
C ARG A 36 1.45 -35.84 54.48
N ALA A 37 1.97 -35.19 55.52
CA ALA A 37 3.08 -34.24 55.56
C ALA A 37 4.49 -34.84 55.84
N THR A 38 5.54 -34.08 55.44
CA THR A 38 6.92 -33.89 56.02
C THR A 38 7.93 -35.07 56.04
N PRO A 39 9.27 -34.88 56.27
CA PRO A 39 10.19 -33.71 56.15
C PRO A 39 11.61 -34.02 55.57
N ARG A 40 12.48 -32.97 55.51
CA ARG A 40 13.96 -32.92 55.70
C ARG A 40 14.88 -34.02 55.13
N ARG A 41 15.91 -33.60 54.37
CA ARG A 41 17.28 -34.10 54.53
C ARG A 41 18.33 -33.01 54.27
N GLN A 42 19.16 -32.76 55.28
CA GLN A 42 20.35 -31.92 55.27
C GLN A 42 21.60 -32.71 54.82
N GLN A 43 22.68 -31.94 54.58
CA GLN A 43 24.11 -32.27 54.63
C GLN A 43 24.76 -32.92 53.40
N ARG A 44 25.64 -32.13 52.75
CA ARG A 44 27.09 -32.32 52.95
C ARG A 44 27.89 -31.06 52.64
N ASP A 45 28.73 -30.71 53.61
CA ASP A 45 29.72 -29.63 53.60
C ASP A 45 31.01 -30.00 52.84
N SER A 46 31.79 -28.94 52.60
CA SER A 46 33.27 -28.85 52.63
C SER A 46 34.07 -29.25 51.38
N ARG A 47 34.69 -28.26 50.71
CA ARG A 47 36.11 -27.90 50.94
C ARG A 47 36.56 -26.68 50.13
N SER A 48 37.22 -25.79 50.87
CA SER A 48 38.01 -24.62 50.48
C SER A 48 39.36 -24.97 49.86
N HIS A 49 39.89 -24.13 48.97
CA HIS A 49 41.29 -23.68 49.02
C HIS A 49 41.50 -22.36 48.25
N LEU A 50 42.17 -21.43 48.94
CA LEU A 50 42.75 -20.18 48.48
C LEU A 50 44.02 -20.46 47.65
N ASP A 51 44.31 -19.66 46.62
CA ASP A 51 45.42 -18.69 46.62
C ASP A 51 45.70 -18.07 45.24
N SER A 52 46.01 -16.77 45.28
CA SER A 52 46.51 -15.85 44.24
C SER A 52 47.95 -16.23 43.78
N PRO A 53 48.63 -15.61 42.77
CA PRO A 53 48.58 -14.16 42.48
C PRO A 53 48.85 -13.62 41.06
N VAL A 54 48.58 -12.30 41.02
CA VAL A 54 49.05 -11.21 40.16
C VAL A 54 50.50 -11.33 39.68
N ASN A 55 50.74 -10.99 38.40
CA ASN A 55 51.93 -10.24 37.96
C ASN A 55 51.64 -9.51 36.65
N GLY A 56 51.86 -8.19 36.65
CA GLY A 56 51.86 -7.35 35.46
C GLY A 56 53.28 -7.13 34.93
N ARG A 57 53.40 -6.70 33.67
CA ARG A 57 54.08 -5.46 33.23
C ARG A 57 54.13 -5.35 31.69
N PRO A 58 54.36 -4.13 31.16
CA PRO A 58 54.01 -3.70 29.79
C PRO A 58 55.23 -3.51 28.86
N ARG A 59 54.99 -3.39 27.55
CA ARG A 59 55.85 -2.74 26.53
C ARG A 59 54.93 -2.21 25.40
N ALA A 60 54.80 -0.91 25.16
CA ALA A 60 55.73 0.08 24.56
C ALA A 60 55.65 0.13 23.01
N SER A 61 55.10 1.26 22.52
CA SER A 61 55.55 2.14 21.41
C SER A 61 55.72 1.57 19.98
N SER A 62 54.79 1.83 19.06
CA SER A 62 54.83 2.87 17.98
C SER A 62 55.47 2.37 16.64
N PRO A 63 55.51 3.16 15.55
CA PRO A 63 54.51 3.24 14.48
C PRO A 63 55.08 2.95 13.07
N VAL A 64 54.28 2.54 12.08
CA VAL A 64 54.65 2.64 10.65
C VAL A 64 53.39 2.86 9.80
N GLU A 65 53.36 3.98 9.09
CA GLU A 65 52.54 4.22 7.90
C GLU A 65 53.21 3.56 6.67
N ASP A 66 52.40 2.99 5.78
CA ASP A 66 52.50 3.03 4.30
C ASP A 66 51.40 2.11 3.75
N SER A 67 50.38 2.62 3.05
CA SER A 67 50.37 3.05 1.63
C SER A 67 50.17 1.89 0.65
N LEU A 68 49.24 2.11 -0.30
CA LEU A 68 48.90 1.40 -1.54
C LEU A 68 47.94 0.20 -1.41
N ASP A 69 46.70 0.29 -1.91
CA ASP A 69 46.33 0.20 -3.34
C ASP A 69 47.04 -0.95 -4.07
N ASP A 70 46.49 -2.17 -3.95
CA ASP A 70 46.42 -3.13 -5.07
C ASP A 70 45.73 -4.45 -4.64
N ALA A 71 44.40 -4.53 -4.85
CA ALA A 71 43.70 -5.82 -4.89
C ALA A 71 42.44 -5.73 -5.76
N ARG A 72 42.58 -5.22 -6.97
CA ARG A 72 41.65 -5.47 -8.08
C ARG A 72 42.39 -6.23 -9.17
N ARG A 73 42.31 -7.56 -9.14
CA ARG A 73 42.22 -8.48 -10.31
C ARG A 73 42.48 -9.92 -9.89
N ALA A 74 41.83 -10.84 -10.60
CA ALA A 74 41.91 -12.30 -10.50
C ALA A 74 40.95 -12.87 -9.43
N ARG A 75 40.03 -13.81 -9.67
CA ARG A 75 39.84 -14.80 -10.74
C ARG A 75 38.36 -15.21 -10.75
N CYS A 76 37.78 -15.42 -11.93
CA CYS A 76 36.77 -16.48 -12.20
C CYS A 76 36.54 -16.50 -13.72
N ARG A 77 37.36 -17.30 -14.41
CA ARG A 77 37.23 -17.64 -15.83
C ARG A 77 36.37 -18.91 -15.85
N VAL A 78 35.12 -18.81 -16.28
CA VAL A 78 34.26 -19.96 -16.59
C VAL A 78 34.28 -20.12 -18.10
N GLU A 79 34.71 -21.30 -18.54
CA GLU A 79 34.82 -21.70 -19.94
C GLU A 79 33.43 -21.91 -20.55
N SER A 80 33.23 -21.36 -21.76
CA SER A 80 32.05 -21.59 -22.60
C SER A 80 32.37 -22.69 -23.63
N PRO A 81 31.44 -23.62 -23.94
CA PRO A 81 31.63 -24.57 -25.02
C PRO A 81 31.22 -23.99 -26.38
N SER A 82 32.07 -24.20 -27.38
CA SER A 82 31.90 -23.84 -28.80
C SER A 82 30.95 -24.79 -29.55
N PRO A 83 30.33 -24.35 -30.67
CA PRO A 83 29.37 -25.12 -31.46
C PRO A 83 30.06 -26.03 -32.51
N PRO A 84 29.38 -27.08 -33.02
CA PRO A 84 29.93 -27.88 -34.12
C PRO A 84 29.58 -27.30 -35.51
N ASP A 85 30.57 -27.42 -36.38
CA ASP A 85 30.65 -26.96 -37.76
C ASP A 85 29.75 -27.72 -38.75
N ARG A 86 29.43 -26.98 -39.81
CA ARG A 86 28.61 -27.34 -40.96
C ARG A 86 29.52 -27.48 -42.18
N ALA A 87 29.60 -28.68 -42.79
CA ALA A 87 29.78 -28.89 -44.23
C ALA A 87 29.89 -30.39 -44.57
N SER A 88 28.99 -30.91 -45.41
CA SER A 88 29.40 -31.40 -46.73
C SER A 88 28.18 -31.68 -47.61
N LEU A 89 28.29 -31.24 -48.86
CA LEU A 89 27.37 -31.41 -49.97
C LEU A 89 27.46 -32.84 -50.53
N GLN A 90 26.35 -33.40 -50.95
CA GLN A 90 26.29 -34.17 -52.20
C GLN A 90 24.86 -34.21 -52.75
N SER A 91 24.75 -33.72 -53.97
CA SER A 91 23.59 -33.65 -54.85
C SER A 91 23.31 -35.00 -55.52
N THR A 92 22.03 -35.33 -55.70
CA THR A 92 21.57 -36.20 -56.80
C THR A 92 20.13 -35.86 -57.16
N GLU A 93 19.84 -36.06 -58.44
CA GLU A 93 18.87 -35.40 -59.30
C GLU A 93 17.42 -35.93 -59.27
N LEU A 94 16.49 -35.01 -59.61
CA LEU A 94 15.34 -35.12 -60.53
C LEU A 94 14.23 -36.19 -60.28
N ARG A 95 12.98 -35.69 -60.19
CA ARG A 95 11.89 -35.82 -61.22
C ARG A 95 10.49 -36.18 -60.63
N GLY A 96 9.45 -35.47 -61.11
CA GLY A 96 8.01 -35.80 -61.00
C GLY A 96 7.22 -34.78 -60.16
N GLU A 97 6.56 -33.77 -60.74
CA GLU A 97 5.18 -33.79 -61.29
C GLU A 97 4.13 -34.10 -60.21
N GLU A 98 3.49 -33.05 -59.69
CA GLU A 98 2.05 -32.74 -59.89
C GLU A 98 1.11 -33.77 -59.24
N ASP A 99 0.47 -33.40 -58.12
CA ASP A 99 -0.95 -33.69 -57.96
C ASP A 99 -1.62 -32.88 -56.84
N ASP A 100 -2.84 -32.50 -57.16
CA ASP A 100 -3.85 -31.83 -56.35
C ASP A 100 -3.99 -32.33 -54.92
N ARG A 101 -4.23 -31.39 -53.99
CA ARG A 101 -5.42 -31.39 -53.12
C ARG A 101 -5.48 -30.15 -52.24
N LEU A 102 -6.43 -29.28 -52.58
CA LEU A 102 -7.14 -28.41 -51.65
C LEU A 102 -7.70 -29.25 -50.49
N SER A 103 -6.98 -29.33 -49.38
CA SER A 103 -7.54 -29.77 -48.11
C SER A 103 -8.15 -28.56 -47.43
N SER A 104 -9.47 -28.47 -47.52
CA SER A 104 -10.31 -27.70 -46.62
C SER A 104 -9.93 -28.02 -45.17
N GLU A 105 -9.34 -27.04 -44.46
CA GLU A 105 -9.29 -27.03 -43.00
C GLU A 105 -10.72 -26.83 -42.48
N SER A 106 -11.49 -27.91 -42.48
CA SER A 106 -12.74 -28.02 -41.73
C SER A 106 -12.38 -28.14 -40.25
N GLY A 107 -12.93 -27.23 -39.45
CA GLY A 107 -12.64 -27.02 -38.03
C GLY A 107 -12.54 -28.29 -37.20
N ASP A 108 -11.47 -28.34 -36.41
CA ASP A 108 -11.33 -29.22 -35.26
C ASP A 108 -12.13 -28.62 -34.09
N ASP A 109 -13.46 -28.55 -34.24
CA ASP A 109 -14.42 -28.04 -33.23
C ASP A 109 -14.72 -29.09 -32.15
N ASN A 110 -13.72 -29.89 -31.75
CA ASN A 110 -13.86 -30.91 -30.72
C ASN A 110 -12.97 -30.65 -29.49
N ALA A 111 -12.54 -29.40 -29.30
CA ALA A 111 -11.95 -28.99 -28.03
C ALA A 111 -13.02 -29.07 -26.93
N ARG A 112 -12.87 -30.05 -26.03
CA ARG A 112 -13.69 -30.15 -24.83
C ARG A 112 -13.69 -28.79 -24.10
N PRO A 113 -14.85 -28.30 -23.59
CA PRO A 113 -14.89 -27.07 -22.82
C PRO A 113 -13.90 -27.17 -21.64
N ARG A 114 -13.01 -26.18 -21.54
CA ARG A 114 -12.04 -26.11 -20.43
C ARG A 114 -12.79 -26.06 -19.11
N THR A 115 -12.23 -26.68 -18.08
CA THR A 115 -12.80 -26.57 -16.73
C THR A 115 -12.11 -25.48 -15.93
N LEU A 116 -12.77 -25.03 -14.85
CA LEU A 116 -12.20 -24.01 -13.96
C LEU A 116 -10.89 -24.50 -13.32
N GLU A 117 -10.77 -25.79 -13.04
CA GLU A 117 -9.57 -26.43 -12.51
C GLU A 117 -8.40 -26.40 -13.50
N GLU A 118 -8.68 -26.43 -14.80
CA GLU A 118 -7.65 -26.33 -15.85
C GLU A 118 -7.15 -24.88 -16.02
N LEU A 119 -8.01 -23.90 -15.75
CA LEU A 119 -7.67 -22.47 -15.81
C LEU A 119 -6.88 -22.00 -14.58
N ILE A 120 -7.09 -22.63 -13.42
CA ILE A 120 -6.61 -22.14 -12.13
C ILE A 120 -5.40 -22.93 -11.61
N ASP A 121 -4.24 -22.28 -11.61
CA ASP A 121 -3.05 -22.72 -10.88
C ASP A 121 -3.16 -22.30 -9.40
N GLU A 122 -3.56 -23.24 -8.54
CA GLU A 122 -3.74 -22.99 -7.10
C GLU A 122 -2.47 -22.42 -6.40
N PRO A 123 -1.27 -23.05 -6.48
CA PRO A 123 -0.04 -22.49 -5.94
C PRO A 123 0.23 -21.06 -6.37
N TYR A 124 0.02 -20.75 -7.66
CA TYR A 124 0.22 -19.41 -8.19
C TYR A 124 -0.70 -18.39 -7.54
N TRP A 125 -2.01 -18.67 -7.46
CA TRP A 125 -2.99 -17.74 -6.89
C TRP A 125 -2.85 -17.57 -5.38
N ILE A 126 -2.42 -18.61 -4.66
CA ILE A 126 -2.04 -18.47 -3.25
C ILE A 126 -0.82 -17.56 -3.13
N ALA A 127 0.21 -17.73 -3.97
CA ALA A 127 1.37 -16.85 -3.96
C ALA A 127 1.00 -15.40 -4.30
N LYS A 128 0.18 -15.18 -5.33
CA LYS A 128 -0.27 -13.83 -5.71
C LYS A 128 -1.22 -13.20 -4.70
N GLY A 129 -1.99 -13.99 -3.95
CA GLY A 129 -2.72 -13.55 -2.77
C GLY A 129 -1.83 -12.89 -1.71
N LYS A 130 -0.56 -13.32 -1.57
CA LYS A 130 0.40 -12.72 -0.63
C LYS A 130 0.73 -11.28 -1.00
N VAL A 131 1.08 -11.04 -2.27
CA VAL A 131 1.42 -9.68 -2.74
C VAL A 131 0.19 -8.79 -2.83
N ALA A 132 -0.95 -9.31 -3.32
CA ALA A 132 -2.21 -8.57 -3.34
C ALA A 132 -2.64 -8.13 -1.92
N GLY A 133 -2.42 -8.99 -0.92
CA GLY A 133 -2.69 -8.67 0.48
C GLY A 133 -1.76 -7.62 1.09
N ARG A 134 -0.50 -7.56 0.67
CA ARG A 134 0.49 -6.58 1.14
C ARG A 134 0.35 -5.24 0.46
N MET A 135 -0.01 -5.22 -0.82
CA MET A 135 0.10 -4.05 -1.68
C MET A 135 -1.20 -3.57 -2.29
N GLY A 136 -2.32 -4.28 -2.10
CA GLY A 136 -3.62 -3.89 -2.64
C GLY A 136 -4.72 -3.86 -1.59
N GLU A 137 -5.00 -4.97 -0.92
CA GLU A 137 -6.10 -5.02 0.04
C GLU A 137 -5.83 -5.94 1.23
N MET A 138 -5.66 -5.34 2.41
CA MET A 138 -5.31 -6.02 3.65
C MET A 138 -6.47 -6.77 4.31
N PHE A 139 -7.70 -6.26 4.20
CA PHE A 139 -8.85 -6.70 5.00
C PHE A 139 -10.07 -7.13 4.20
N ASP A 140 -10.52 -6.34 3.21
CA ASP A 140 -11.80 -6.60 2.51
C ASP A 140 -11.79 -7.94 1.77
N SER A 141 -12.96 -8.51 1.52
CA SER A 141 -13.10 -9.74 0.77
C SER A 141 -12.69 -9.53 -0.69
N PHE A 142 -11.81 -10.38 -1.20
CA PHE A 142 -11.47 -10.35 -2.63
C PHE A 142 -12.67 -10.61 -3.54
N ARG A 143 -13.69 -11.37 -3.10
CA ARG A 143 -14.81 -11.72 -3.98
C ARG A 143 -15.57 -10.49 -4.52
N PRO A 144 -16.12 -9.60 -3.69
CA PRO A 144 -16.80 -8.42 -4.20
C PRO A 144 -15.86 -7.46 -4.95
N ILE A 145 -14.56 -7.46 -4.65
CA ILE A 145 -13.56 -6.69 -5.41
C ILE A 145 -13.41 -7.24 -6.83
N LEU A 146 -13.26 -8.56 -6.97
CA LEU A 146 -13.15 -9.24 -8.25
C LEU A 146 -14.45 -9.09 -9.06
N GLU A 147 -15.62 -9.22 -8.41
CA GLU A 147 -16.92 -9.01 -9.05
C GLU A 147 -17.06 -7.58 -9.61
N GLN A 148 -16.57 -6.54 -8.91
CA GLN A 148 -16.54 -5.17 -9.47
C GLN A 148 -15.60 -5.06 -10.68
N GLY A 149 -14.49 -5.80 -10.69
CA GLY A 149 -13.58 -5.86 -11.85
C GLY A 149 -14.18 -6.56 -13.05
N MET A 150 -14.97 -7.62 -12.84
CA MET A 150 -15.63 -8.37 -13.90
C MET A 150 -16.83 -7.63 -14.51
N LEU A 151 -17.57 -6.87 -13.71
CA LEU A 151 -18.85 -6.28 -14.12
C LEU A 151 -18.74 -4.87 -14.70
N ARG A 152 -17.65 -4.15 -14.44
CA ARG A 152 -17.54 -2.73 -14.81
C ARG A 152 -16.96 -2.56 -16.20
N THR A 153 -17.65 -1.77 -17.00
CA THR A 153 -17.11 -1.23 -18.25
C THR A 153 -16.23 0.00 -17.94
N PRO A 154 -15.01 0.09 -18.50
CA PRO A 154 -14.08 1.19 -18.21
C PRO A 154 -14.59 2.59 -18.58
N ASP A 155 -15.50 2.68 -19.56
CA ASP A 155 -15.90 3.93 -20.21
C ASP A 155 -17.09 4.66 -19.54
N VAL A 156 -17.62 4.12 -18.44
CA VAL A 156 -18.80 4.69 -17.74
C VAL A 156 -18.35 5.58 -16.59
N ASP A 157 -18.95 6.77 -16.46
CA ASP A 157 -18.71 7.66 -15.30
C ASP A 157 -19.13 7.00 -13.99
N LEU A 158 -18.12 6.54 -13.25
CA LEU A 158 -18.23 5.71 -12.06
C LEU A 158 -19.02 6.36 -10.92
N ASN A 159 -19.02 7.69 -10.84
CA ASN A 159 -19.68 8.42 -9.74
C ASN A 159 -21.18 8.60 -9.97
N SER A 160 -21.66 8.39 -11.20
CA SER A 160 -23.07 8.55 -11.55
C SER A 160 -23.90 7.27 -11.39
N VAL A 161 -23.24 6.10 -11.42
CA VAL A 161 -23.91 4.77 -11.46
C VAL A 161 -23.61 3.91 -10.24
N HIS A 162 -22.50 4.15 -9.53
CA HIS A 162 -22.03 3.27 -8.45
C HIS A 162 -21.96 3.95 -7.09
N THR A 163 -22.14 3.14 -6.05
CA THR A 163 -21.98 3.56 -4.66
C THR A 163 -20.50 3.80 -4.31
N SER A 164 -20.24 4.56 -3.24
CA SER A 164 -18.87 4.81 -2.76
C SER A 164 -18.11 3.51 -2.47
N LEU A 165 -18.76 2.53 -1.84
CA LEU A 165 -18.15 1.25 -1.52
C LEU A 165 -17.78 0.44 -2.77
N GLU A 166 -18.62 0.48 -3.81
CA GLU A 166 -18.30 -0.18 -5.09
C GLU A 166 -17.12 0.51 -5.78
N ASN A 167 -17.04 1.84 -5.72
CA ASN A 167 -15.91 2.60 -6.27
C ASN A 167 -14.61 2.33 -5.52
N GLU A 168 -14.64 2.21 -4.19
CA GLU A 168 -13.49 1.78 -3.39
C GLU A 168 -13.04 0.37 -3.76
N ARG A 169 -13.97 -0.57 -3.93
CA ARG A 169 -13.65 -1.95 -4.33
C ARG A 169 -13.07 -2.03 -5.73
N TYR A 170 -13.59 -1.25 -6.66
CA TYR A 170 -13.03 -1.17 -8.01
C TYR A 170 -11.63 -0.56 -7.99
N HIS A 171 -11.38 0.44 -7.15
CA HIS A 171 -10.03 0.95 -6.94
C HIS A 171 -9.09 -0.14 -6.40
N SER A 172 -9.51 -0.90 -5.39
CA SER A 172 -8.75 -2.06 -4.90
C SER A 172 -8.49 -3.10 -6.01
N TYR A 173 -9.46 -3.34 -6.89
CA TYR A 173 -9.29 -4.21 -8.06
C TYR A 173 -8.19 -3.67 -9.00
N GLN A 174 -8.23 -2.38 -9.34
CA GLN A 174 -7.20 -1.74 -10.17
C GLN A 174 -5.81 -1.90 -9.57
N VAL A 175 -5.66 -1.66 -8.27
CA VAL A 175 -4.38 -1.84 -7.56
C VAL A 175 -3.94 -3.31 -7.57
N ILE A 176 -4.86 -4.26 -7.40
CA ILE A 176 -4.56 -5.68 -7.50
C ILE A 176 -4.08 -6.06 -8.89
N CYS A 177 -4.71 -5.55 -9.97
CA CYS A 177 -4.25 -5.79 -11.34
C CYS A 177 -2.84 -5.24 -11.58
N LEU A 178 -2.47 -4.12 -10.95
CA LEU A 178 -1.10 -3.59 -11.05
C LEU A 178 -0.06 -4.58 -10.47
N VAL A 179 -0.38 -5.27 -9.37
CA VAL A 179 0.56 -6.20 -8.70
C VAL A 179 0.38 -7.66 -9.13
N VAL A 180 -0.74 -7.99 -9.76
CA VAL A 180 -1.04 -9.31 -10.35
C VAL A 180 -1.58 -9.12 -11.78
N PRO A 181 -0.73 -8.78 -12.76
CA PRO A 181 -1.19 -8.50 -14.13
C PRO A 181 -1.96 -9.66 -14.78
N LYS A 182 -1.56 -10.90 -14.51
CA LYS A 182 -2.24 -12.12 -14.98
C LYS A 182 -3.72 -12.20 -14.59
N LEU A 183 -4.19 -11.39 -13.64
CA LEU A 183 -5.61 -11.35 -13.27
C LEU A 183 -6.51 -10.92 -14.42
N THR A 184 -6.10 -9.95 -15.24
CA THR A 184 -6.87 -9.54 -16.41
C THR A 184 -6.85 -10.63 -17.47
N GLU A 185 -5.68 -11.19 -17.77
CA GLU A 185 -5.52 -12.32 -18.71
C GLU A 185 -6.40 -13.51 -18.31
N THR A 186 -6.51 -13.80 -17.00
CA THR A 186 -7.35 -14.90 -16.50
C THR A 186 -8.84 -14.60 -16.64
N PHE A 187 -9.24 -13.32 -16.60
CA PHE A 187 -10.63 -12.94 -16.85
C PHE A 187 -10.96 -13.06 -18.33
N ASP A 188 -10.06 -12.62 -19.21
CA ASP A 188 -10.22 -12.74 -20.66
C ASP A 188 -10.30 -14.22 -21.08
N GLU A 189 -9.37 -15.06 -20.60
CA GLU A 189 -9.38 -16.51 -20.84
C GLU A 189 -10.65 -17.19 -20.28
N ALA A 190 -11.17 -16.70 -19.16
CA ALA A 190 -12.41 -17.22 -18.57
C ALA A 190 -13.64 -16.79 -19.37
N GLU A 191 -13.65 -15.59 -19.94
CA GLU A 191 -14.73 -15.10 -20.80
C GLU A 191 -14.81 -15.93 -22.08
N GLU A 192 -13.67 -16.16 -22.74
CA GLU A 192 -13.56 -17.02 -23.91
C GLU A 192 -14.04 -18.47 -23.65
N ALA A 193 -13.84 -18.96 -22.42
CA ALA A 193 -14.25 -20.29 -22.00
C ALA A 193 -15.69 -20.37 -21.42
N ASP A 194 -16.45 -19.26 -21.40
CA ASP A 194 -17.78 -19.17 -20.73
C ASP A 194 -17.75 -19.55 -19.24
N LEU A 195 -16.63 -19.23 -18.58
CA LEU A 195 -16.37 -19.48 -17.15
C LEU A 195 -16.33 -18.19 -16.31
N LEU A 196 -16.43 -17.02 -16.96
CA LEU A 196 -16.42 -15.72 -16.27
C LEU A 196 -17.68 -15.58 -15.40
N GLY A 197 -17.48 -15.31 -14.11
CA GLY A 197 -18.59 -15.05 -13.21
C GLY A 197 -18.34 -15.39 -11.74
N PRO A 198 -19.42 -15.49 -10.93
CA PRO A 198 -19.31 -15.63 -9.47
C PRO A 198 -18.56 -16.88 -8.99
N ALA A 199 -18.55 -17.95 -9.79
CA ALA A 199 -17.83 -19.19 -9.49
C ALA A 199 -16.31 -18.97 -9.52
N LEU A 200 -15.79 -18.40 -10.62
CA LEU A 200 -14.39 -17.99 -10.76
C LEU A 200 -13.99 -17.02 -9.65
N ALA A 201 -14.80 -15.97 -9.42
CA ALA A 201 -14.54 -15.00 -8.36
C ALA A 201 -14.44 -15.65 -6.97
N SER A 202 -15.26 -16.68 -6.70
CA SER A 202 -15.23 -17.43 -5.44
C SER A 202 -13.97 -18.30 -5.30
N VAL A 203 -13.53 -18.96 -6.37
CA VAL A 203 -12.29 -19.77 -6.36
C VAL A 203 -11.08 -18.88 -6.14
N LEU A 204 -10.93 -17.82 -6.93
CA LEU A 204 -9.84 -16.85 -6.78
C LEU A 204 -9.86 -16.20 -5.40
N HIS A 205 -11.04 -15.82 -4.89
CA HIS A 205 -11.18 -15.29 -3.54
C HIS A 205 -10.57 -16.21 -2.49
N ASN A 206 -10.92 -17.51 -2.51
CA ASN A 206 -10.45 -18.46 -1.51
C ASN A 206 -8.92 -18.62 -1.55
N LEU A 207 -8.35 -18.76 -2.74
CA LEU A 207 -6.91 -18.92 -2.94
C LEU A 207 -6.14 -17.66 -2.53
N MET A 208 -6.58 -16.49 -3.00
CA MET A 208 -5.94 -15.22 -2.66
C MET A 208 -6.08 -14.88 -1.18
N ARG A 209 -7.25 -15.14 -0.58
CA ARG A 209 -7.49 -14.94 0.86
C ARG A 209 -6.55 -15.81 1.70
N LYS A 210 -6.34 -17.07 1.29
CA LYS A 210 -5.38 -17.98 1.96
C LYS A 210 -3.97 -17.39 1.92
N GLY A 211 -3.50 -17.01 0.72
CA GLY A 211 -2.23 -16.34 0.52
C GLY A 211 -2.05 -15.10 1.40
N ARG A 212 -2.99 -14.16 1.34
CA ARG A 212 -2.99 -12.94 2.16
C ARG A 212 -2.88 -13.23 3.65
N SER A 213 -3.63 -14.24 4.14
CA SER A 213 -3.62 -14.61 5.55
C SER A 213 -2.27 -15.17 5.99
N GLU A 214 -1.64 -16.02 5.18
CA GLU A 214 -0.30 -16.54 5.43
C GLU A 214 0.76 -15.44 5.46
N ALA A 215 0.72 -14.53 4.48
CA ALA A 215 1.63 -13.37 4.41
C ALA A 215 1.50 -12.51 5.67
N ARG A 216 0.29 -12.09 6.01
CA ARG A 216 0.04 -11.24 7.18
C ARG A 216 0.49 -11.89 8.49
N ASN A 217 0.24 -13.18 8.68
CA ASN A 217 0.71 -13.87 9.90
C ASN A 217 2.24 -13.89 10.00
N THR A 218 2.92 -14.10 8.87
CA THR A 218 4.39 -14.09 8.78
C THR A 218 4.94 -12.69 9.03
N ASP A 219 4.34 -11.68 8.42
CA ASP A 219 4.79 -10.29 8.48
C ASP A 219 4.55 -9.70 9.88
N VAL A 220 3.41 -10.01 10.50
CA VAL A 220 3.14 -9.69 11.92
C VAL A 220 4.23 -10.27 12.83
N SER A 221 4.60 -11.54 12.63
CA SER A 221 5.63 -12.20 13.42
C SER A 221 7.01 -11.54 13.22
N THR A 222 7.31 -11.17 11.97
CA THR A 222 8.53 -10.48 11.56
C THR A 222 8.63 -9.11 12.24
N ILE A 223 7.56 -8.30 12.21
CA ILE A 223 7.52 -6.98 12.85
C ILE A 223 7.65 -7.10 14.36
N LYS A 224 6.93 -8.03 15.00
CA LYS A 224 7.05 -8.26 16.46
C LYS A 224 8.49 -8.56 16.88
N ALA A 225 9.19 -9.38 16.10
CA ALA A 225 10.56 -9.79 16.42
C ALA A 225 11.59 -8.69 16.17
N GLY A 226 11.31 -7.78 15.22
CA GLY A 226 12.35 -6.92 14.66
C GLY A 226 12.16 -5.41 14.82
N ILE A 227 10.96 -4.92 15.11
CA ILE A 227 10.68 -3.47 15.06
C ILE A 227 11.61 -2.65 15.97
N PHE A 228 11.90 -3.15 17.17
CA PHE A 228 12.81 -2.50 18.12
C PHE A 228 14.29 -2.64 17.74
N ILE A 229 14.64 -3.59 16.89
CA ILE A 229 16.01 -3.84 16.42
C ILE A 229 16.32 -2.96 15.22
N TRP A 230 15.37 -2.81 14.29
CA TRP A 230 15.60 -2.11 13.03
C TRP A 230 15.34 -0.62 13.11
N SER A 231 14.60 -0.16 14.13
CA SER A 231 14.32 1.27 14.37
C SER A 231 15.53 2.02 14.94
N THR A 232 16.68 1.92 14.26
CA THR A 232 17.96 2.51 14.68
C THR A 232 17.94 4.05 14.76
N GLY A 233 17.02 4.70 14.05
CA GLY A 233 16.78 6.14 14.14
C GLY A 233 15.91 6.56 15.33
N VAL A 234 15.39 5.63 16.13
CA VAL A 234 14.59 5.92 17.33
C VAL A 234 15.49 5.84 18.56
N ASP A 235 15.50 6.94 19.34
CA ASP A 235 16.15 6.94 20.65
C ASP A 235 15.29 6.20 21.68
N TRP A 236 15.65 4.93 21.93
CA TRP A 236 15.03 4.07 22.93
C TRP A 236 15.60 4.35 24.31
N ASN A 237 15.18 5.47 24.91
CA ASN A 237 15.43 5.80 26.31
C ASN A 237 14.09 6.00 27.06
N PRO A 238 13.71 5.10 27.99
CA PRO A 238 14.43 3.89 28.43
C PRO A 238 14.56 2.83 27.31
N PRO A 239 15.44 1.82 27.49
CA PRO A 239 15.68 0.79 26.47
C PRO A 239 14.40 0.10 26.04
N ALA A 240 14.36 -0.29 24.76
CA ALA A 240 13.19 -0.91 24.13
C ALA A 240 12.62 -2.07 24.97
N PRO A 241 11.28 -2.23 24.98
CA PRO A 241 10.61 -3.20 25.84
C PRO A 241 11.04 -4.63 25.49
N LYS A 242 11.47 -5.38 26.50
CA LYS A 242 11.88 -6.80 26.36
C LYS A 242 10.69 -7.74 26.24
N VAL A 243 9.56 -7.35 26.84
CA VAL A 243 8.30 -8.10 26.77
C VAL A 243 7.20 -7.19 26.24
N ARG A 244 6.30 -7.76 25.46
CA ARG A 244 5.22 -7.02 24.79
C ARG A 244 4.24 -6.35 25.75
N GLN A 245 4.07 -6.87 26.96
CA GLN A 245 3.16 -6.26 27.93
C GLN A 245 3.64 -4.90 28.43
N ASP A 246 4.93 -4.61 28.25
CA ASP A 246 5.57 -3.36 28.63
C ASP A 246 5.64 -2.36 27.47
N SER A 247 5.26 -2.75 26.24
CA SER A 247 5.16 -1.84 25.10
C SER A 247 3.85 -1.02 25.13
N GLY A 248 3.48 -0.40 24.01
CA GLY A 248 2.31 0.45 23.90
C GLY A 248 2.44 1.68 24.78
N HIS A 249 1.32 2.10 25.38
CA HIS A 249 1.30 3.30 26.21
C HIS A 249 2.05 3.17 27.54
N LYS A 250 2.46 1.96 27.98
CA LYS A 250 3.27 1.83 29.19
C LYS A 250 4.73 2.22 28.97
N HIS A 251 5.24 2.07 27.74
CA HIS A 251 6.59 2.50 27.39
C HIS A 251 6.55 3.94 26.87
N PRO A 252 7.33 4.89 27.42
CA PRO A 252 7.20 6.30 27.04
C PRO A 252 7.54 6.54 25.56
N VAL A 253 8.56 5.85 25.01
CA VAL A 253 8.91 5.97 23.59
C VAL A 253 7.83 5.37 22.67
N CYS A 254 7.27 4.20 22.98
CA CYS A 254 6.18 3.64 22.18
C CYS A 254 4.94 4.52 22.27
N SER A 255 4.60 4.98 23.48
CA SER A 255 3.48 5.88 23.70
C SER A 255 3.62 7.15 22.85
N ARG A 256 4.79 7.79 22.85
CA ARG A 256 5.08 8.99 22.04
C ARG A 256 4.95 8.75 20.53
N LEU A 257 5.39 7.58 20.04
CA LEU A 257 5.25 7.21 18.63
C LEU A 257 3.80 6.94 18.23
N LEU A 258 3.03 6.32 19.13
CA LEU A 258 1.62 5.95 18.93
C LEU A 258 0.67 7.14 19.10
N CYS A 259 1.00 8.12 19.94
CA CYS A 259 0.18 9.32 20.14
C CYS A 259 0.24 10.25 18.91
N PRO A 260 -0.79 11.09 18.70
CA PRO A 260 -0.78 12.09 17.63
C PRO A 260 0.36 13.11 17.73
N PRO A 261 0.79 13.70 16.60
CA PRO A 261 1.91 14.63 16.56
C PRO A 261 1.68 15.94 17.33
N ASN A 262 0.42 16.32 17.55
CA ASN A 262 0.00 17.53 18.24
C ASN A 262 -0.22 17.34 19.75
N PHE A 263 -0.05 16.13 20.28
CA PHE A 263 -0.23 15.88 21.71
C PHE A 263 0.91 16.48 22.53
N THR A 264 0.55 17.07 23.67
CA THR A 264 1.46 17.60 24.69
C THR A 264 1.88 16.50 25.68
N GLU A 265 2.81 16.81 26.57
CA GLU A 265 3.20 15.91 27.67
C GLU A 265 2.02 15.56 28.60
N VAL A 266 1.08 16.48 28.78
CA VAL A 266 -0.13 16.25 29.59
C VAL A 266 -1.04 15.23 28.91
N ASP A 267 -1.32 15.41 27.61
CA ASP A 267 -2.15 14.48 26.84
C ASP A 267 -1.53 13.08 26.85
N MET A 268 -0.19 12.99 26.67
CA MET A 268 0.52 11.72 26.74
C MET A 268 0.39 11.08 28.12
N SER A 269 0.49 11.84 29.22
CA SER A 269 0.29 11.32 30.58
C SER A 269 -1.14 10.81 30.81
N ASP A 270 -2.13 11.50 30.26
CA ASP A 270 -3.53 11.08 30.35
C ASP A 270 -3.82 9.83 29.52
N VAL A 271 -3.14 9.64 28.38
CA VAL A 271 -3.15 8.37 27.63
C VAL A 271 -2.49 7.25 28.45
N GLN A 272 -1.33 7.51 29.07
CA GLN A 272 -0.62 6.51 29.88
C GLN A 272 -1.43 6.07 31.10
N SER A 273 -2.18 6.98 31.71
CA SER A 273 -3.05 6.70 32.86
C SER A 273 -4.42 6.13 32.47
N GLY A 274 -4.75 6.08 31.17
CA GLY A 274 -6.02 5.57 30.66
C GLY A 274 -7.20 6.55 30.82
N LYS A 275 -6.94 7.82 31.13
CA LYS A 275 -7.96 8.88 31.16
C LYS A 275 -8.34 9.34 29.76
N LEU A 276 -7.38 9.32 28.84
CA LEU A 276 -7.58 9.61 27.43
C LEU A 276 -7.44 8.32 26.62
N ILE A 277 -8.49 7.97 25.87
CA ILE A 277 -8.50 6.79 25.01
C ILE A 277 -8.28 7.25 23.57
N LEU A 278 -7.23 6.74 22.93
CA LEU A 278 -6.97 6.99 21.52
C LEU A 278 -7.91 6.16 20.63
N THR A 279 -8.40 6.79 19.58
CA THR A 279 -9.22 6.19 18.53
C THR A 279 -8.41 5.99 17.26
N THR A 280 -9.02 5.45 16.20
CA THR A 280 -8.35 5.30 14.90
C THR A 280 -8.16 6.62 14.15
N ASP A 281 -8.91 7.66 14.53
CA ASP A 281 -8.77 9.03 14.02
C ASP A 281 -7.55 9.76 14.60
N ASP A 282 -7.05 9.29 15.74
CA ASP A 282 -5.87 9.80 16.41
C ASP A 282 -4.59 9.27 15.74
N LEU A 283 -4.32 9.78 14.53
CA LEU A 283 -3.24 9.29 13.68
C LEU A 283 -1.87 9.32 14.38
N PRO A 284 -1.15 8.19 14.45
CA PRO A 284 0.12 8.10 15.14
C PRO A 284 1.19 9.04 14.59
N ARG A 285 1.97 9.65 15.48
CA ARG A 285 3.09 10.52 15.14
C ARG A 285 4.13 9.87 14.23
N PHE A 286 4.36 8.56 14.37
CA PHE A 286 5.33 7.84 13.54
C PHE A 286 5.01 7.85 12.04
N LEU A 287 3.79 8.23 11.64
CA LEU A 287 3.43 8.40 10.23
C LEU A 287 4.16 9.58 9.58
N TRP A 288 4.58 10.58 10.35
CA TRP A 288 5.26 11.76 9.83
C TRP A 288 6.78 11.63 9.84
N ALA A 289 7.43 12.17 8.81
CA ALA A 289 8.88 12.36 8.78
C ALA A 289 9.37 13.10 10.02
N GLY A 290 10.42 12.58 10.67
CA GLY A 290 10.93 13.14 11.91
C GLY A 290 9.93 13.16 13.07
N CYS A 291 8.80 12.44 12.98
CA CYS A 291 7.75 12.41 13.99
C CYS A 291 7.14 13.79 14.30
N VAL A 292 7.11 14.70 13.32
CA VAL A 292 6.58 16.07 13.48
C VAL A 292 5.61 16.41 12.36
N ARG A 293 4.43 16.93 12.74
CA ARG A 293 3.48 17.53 11.79
C ARG A 293 3.70 19.04 11.74
N GLN A 294 3.92 19.58 10.55
CA GLN A 294 4.15 21.01 10.37
C GLN A 294 2.85 21.80 10.55
N PRO A 295 2.82 22.81 11.45
CA PRO A 295 1.67 23.71 11.56
C PRO A 295 1.65 24.69 10.38
N GLY A 296 0.47 24.97 9.83
CA GLY A 296 0.31 25.95 8.77
C GLY A 296 -0.72 25.60 7.72
N ARG A 297 -1.14 26.60 6.95
CA ARG A 297 -2.00 26.41 5.79
C ARG A 297 -1.16 25.86 4.64
N GLY A 298 -1.64 24.82 3.96
CA GLY A 298 -0.94 24.21 2.82
C GLY A 298 0.19 23.24 3.20
N THR A 299 0.45 23.00 4.50
CA THR A 299 1.45 22.02 4.97
C THR A 299 0.82 20.73 5.52
N THR A 300 -0.49 20.54 5.30
CA THR A 300 -1.30 19.47 5.94
C THR A 300 -0.68 18.08 5.81
N PHE A 301 -0.17 17.74 4.62
CA PHE A 301 0.40 16.43 4.32
C PHE A 301 1.94 16.42 4.27
N VAL A 302 2.60 17.52 4.63
CA VAL A 302 4.07 17.58 4.60
C VAL A 302 4.64 16.55 5.57
N GLY A 303 5.41 15.62 5.03
CA GLY A 303 6.02 14.52 5.78
C GLY A 303 5.06 13.38 6.13
N PHE A 304 3.76 13.47 5.81
CA PHE A 304 2.80 12.39 6.06
C PHE A 304 3.19 11.13 5.26
N LEU A 305 3.10 9.97 5.90
CA LEU A 305 3.57 8.67 5.40
C LEU A 305 5.05 8.62 4.97
N ARG A 306 5.89 9.52 5.52
CA ARG A 306 7.35 9.54 5.31
C ARG A 306 8.16 9.24 6.57
N GLY A 307 7.51 8.73 7.62
CA GLY A 307 8.20 8.33 8.85
C GLY A 307 9.28 7.28 8.59
N GLU A 308 10.43 7.44 9.22
CA GLU A 308 11.62 6.61 9.00
C GLU A 308 11.38 5.16 9.41
N ILE A 309 10.60 4.95 10.48
CA ILE A 309 10.23 3.61 10.94
C ILE A 309 9.35 2.87 9.91
N LEU A 310 8.54 3.59 9.12
CA LEU A 310 7.77 3.01 8.01
C LEU A 310 8.72 2.46 6.95
N VAL A 311 9.73 3.24 6.55
CA VAL A 311 10.70 2.83 5.51
C VAL A 311 11.42 1.56 5.94
N VAL A 312 11.88 1.53 7.18
CA VAL A 312 12.54 0.36 7.77
C VAL A 312 11.61 -0.87 7.79
N GLY A 313 10.35 -0.70 8.22
CA GLY A 313 9.36 -1.78 8.21
C GLY A 313 9.07 -2.29 6.79
N TYR A 314 8.95 -1.38 5.82
CA TYR A 314 8.73 -1.73 4.43
C TYR A 314 9.90 -2.53 3.86
N LEU A 315 11.14 -2.09 4.12
CA LEU A 315 12.34 -2.82 3.74
C LEU A 315 12.36 -4.21 4.36
N ALA A 316 12.03 -4.34 5.65
CA ALA A 316 12.03 -5.62 6.35
C ALA A 316 11.06 -6.63 5.72
N ILE A 317 9.86 -6.17 5.34
CA ILE A 317 8.81 -7.02 4.76
C ILE A 317 9.04 -7.29 3.28
N HIS A 318 9.31 -6.28 2.47
CA HIS A 318 9.35 -6.44 1.01
C HIS A 318 10.71 -6.86 0.48
N ILE A 319 11.80 -6.40 1.09
CA ILE A 319 13.17 -6.69 0.64
C ILE A 319 13.83 -7.75 1.52
N GLY A 320 13.69 -7.62 2.84
CA GLY A 320 14.14 -8.56 3.85
C GLY A 320 14.76 -7.86 5.08
N PRO A 321 14.83 -8.54 6.24
CA PRO A 321 15.33 -7.95 7.49
C PRO A 321 16.76 -7.39 7.44
N GLY A 322 17.62 -7.94 6.58
CA GLY A 322 18.98 -7.42 6.39
C GLY A 322 18.98 -6.02 5.77
N ALA A 323 18.10 -5.75 4.79
CA ALA A 323 17.96 -4.44 4.18
C ALA A 323 17.50 -3.38 5.20
N ALA A 324 16.62 -3.76 6.13
CA ALA A 324 16.17 -2.90 7.21
C ALA A 324 17.29 -2.50 8.19
N ARG A 325 18.33 -3.34 8.33
CA ARG A 325 19.52 -3.03 9.15
C ARG A 325 20.64 -2.31 8.41
N GLY A 326 20.49 -2.14 7.09
CA GLY A 326 21.58 -1.66 6.23
C GLY A 326 22.69 -2.70 6.00
N ASP A 327 22.41 -3.98 6.25
CA ASP A 327 23.36 -5.07 5.98
C ASP A 327 23.58 -5.23 4.46
N ALA A 328 24.79 -5.64 4.06
CA ALA A 328 25.06 -6.01 2.68
C ALA A 328 24.16 -7.19 2.21
N ARG A 329 23.84 -7.20 0.91
CA ARG A 329 22.88 -8.09 0.20
C ARG A 329 22.53 -9.41 0.92
N SER A 330 21.24 -9.60 1.16
CA SER A 330 20.65 -10.90 1.46
C SER A 330 20.97 -11.92 0.36
N THR A 331 21.28 -13.16 0.74
CA THR A 331 21.45 -14.30 -0.18
C THR A 331 20.13 -14.87 -0.68
N ARG A 332 19.01 -14.47 -0.07
CA ARG A 332 17.65 -14.88 -0.46
C ARG A 332 16.92 -13.72 -1.12
N ALA A 333 16.15 -14.02 -2.16
CA ALA A 333 15.23 -13.09 -2.79
C ALA A 333 14.20 -12.59 -1.77
N GLY A 334 13.97 -11.28 -1.75
CA GLY A 334 12.92 -10.65 -0.93
C GLY A 334 11.54 -10.89 -1.52
N ASN A 335 10.49 -10.62 -0.72
CA ASN A 335 9.09 -10.79 -1.14
C ASN A 335 8.76 -10.00 -2.43
N ALA A 336 9.30 -8.80 -2.60
CA ALA A 336 9.11 -8.00 -3.81
C ALA A 336 9.67 -8.73 -5.05
N SER A 337 10.90 -9.25 -4.96
CA SER A 337 11.53 -10.02 -6.03
C SER A 337 10.84 -11.36 -6.29
N LEU A 338 10.28 -12.02 -5.27
CA LEU A 338 9.53 -13.27 -5.44
C LEU A 338 8.21 -13.10 -6.19
N HIS A 339 7.72 -11.87 -6.28
CA HIS A 339 6.46 -11.55 -6.95
C HIS A 339 6.65 -10.61 -8.14
N ASP A 340 7.90 -10.34 -8.54
CA ASP A 340 8.29 -9.43 -9.62
C ASP A 340 7.79 -7.99 -9.46
N VAL A 341 7.69 -7.52 -8.21
CA VAL A 341 7.31 -6.15 -7.89
C VAL A 341 8.54 -5.29 -7.63
N SER A 342 8.54 -4.12 -8.26
CA SER A 342 9.66 -3.17 -8.25
C SER A 342 9.22 -1.71 -8.02
N PHE A 343 8.00 -1.54 -7.50
CA PHE A 343 7.37 -0.26 -7.18
C PHE A 343 6.62 -0.37 -5.85
N VAL A 344 6.24 0.77 -5.29
CA VAL A 344 5.45 0.90 -4.06
C VAL A 344 4.02 1.34 -4.40
N THR A 345 3.03 0.84 -3.65
CA THR A 345 1.63 1.30 -3.69
C THR A 345 1.28 2.04 -2.41
N MET A 346 0.24 2.88 -2.46
CA MET A 346 -0.25 3.59 -1.27
C MET A 346 -0.68 2.58 -0.19
N GLU A 347 -1.45 1.57 -0.61
CA GLU A 347 -1.96 0.48 0.21
C GLU A 347 -0.82 -0.30 0.86
N GLY A 348 0.30 -0.49 0.14
CA GLY A 348 1.51 -1.09 0.68
C GLY A 348 2.15 -0.27 1.79
N ILE A 349 2.15 1.06 1.68
CA ILE A 349 2.66 1.95 2.74
C ILE A 349 1.74 1.89 3.96
N VAL A 350 0.42 1.94 3.75
CA VAL A 350 -0.58 1.88 4.82
C VAL A 350 -0.57 0.53 5.52
N TYR A 351 -0.39 -0.57 4.77
CA TYR A 351 -0.20 -1.91 5.32
C TYR A 351 0.94 -1.93 6.35
N ILE A 352 2.09 -1.35 6.01
CA ILE A 352 3.24 -1.27 6.93
C ILE A 352 2.94 -0.37 8.13
N ALA A 353 2.23 0.74 7.95
CA ALA A 353 1.82 1.60 9.05
C ALA A 353 0.96 0.85 10.09
N VAL A 354 -0.01 0.06 9.63
CA VAL A 354 -0.88 -0.77 10.47
C VAL A 354 -0.08 -1.84 11.22
N LEU A 355 0.87 -2.50 10.54
CA LEU A 355 1.74 -3.49 11.18
C LEU A 355 2.66 -2.87 12.24
N ILE A 356 3.23 -1.69 11.97
CA ILE A 356 4.10 -0.98 12.92
C ILE A 356 3.29 -0.52 14.13
N HIS A 357 2.08 0.02 13.93
CA HIS A 357 1.17 0.35 15.02
C HIS A 357 0.98 -0.85 15.95
N PHE A 358 0.68 -2.02 15.37
CA PHE A 358 0.57 -3.26 16.14
C PHE A 358 1.90 -3.70 16.78
N GLY A 359 3.02 -3.55 16.09
CA GLY A 359 4.35 -3.89 16.61
C GLY A 359 4.69 -3.10 17.89
N LEU A 360 4.35 -1.82 17.89
CA LEU A 360 4.58 -0.89 18.99
C LEU A 360 3.54 -1.02 20.11
N SER A 361 2.33 -1.51 19.81
CA SER A 361 1.26 -1.69 20.81
C SER A 361 1.50 -2.87 21.75
N SER A 362 0.80 -2.86 22.89
CA SER A 362 0.81 -3.95 23.88
C SER A 362 -0.22 -5.05 23.60
N GLN A 363 -1.07 -4.87 22.57
CA GLN A 363 -2.16 -5.80 22.26
C GLN A 363 -1.61 -7.19 21.86
N PRO A 364 -2.08 -8.30 22.45
CA PRO A 364 -1.45 -9.61 22.22
C PRO A 364 -1.66 -10.12 20.78
N ASN A 365 -2.86 -9.93 20.24
CA ASN A 365 -3.31 -10.53 18.99
C ASN A 365 -3.61 -9.47 17.94
N PHE A 366 -3.21 -9.75 16.70
CA PHE A 366 -3.59 -8.95 15.54
C PHE A 366 -4.96 -9.44 15.07
N SER A 367 -5.94 -8.56 15.02
CA SER A 367 -7.27 -8.83 14.48
C SER A 367 -7.71 -7.63 13.65
N ALA A 368 -8.71 -7.81 12.79
CA ALA A 368 -9.33 -6.67 12.10
C ALA A 368 -9.99 -5.69 13.10
N GLY A 369 -10.24 -6.14 14.33
CA GLY A 369 -11.04 -5.45 15.32
C GLY A 369 -12.48 -5.96 15.33
N SER A 370 -13.07 -5.92 16.52
CA SER A 370 -14.51 -5.99 16.74
C SER A 370 -14.76 -5.12 17.97
N GLU A 371 -15.73 -4.21 17.91
CA GLU A 371 -16.09 -3.35 19.05
C GLU A 371 -16.41 -4.16 20.31
N ALA A 372 -16.91 -5.39 20.14
CA ALA A 372 -17.27 -6.29 21.23
C ALA A 372 -16.08 -6.77 22.08
N ASP A 373 -14.86 -6.77 21.54
CA ASP A 373 -13.69 -7.36 22.20
C ASP A 373 -12.81 -6.33 22.92
N GLY A 374 -13.16 -5.02 22.84
CA GLY A 374 -12.37 -3.93 23.40
C GLY A 374 -10.95 -3.81 22.81
N GLN A 375 -10.72 -4.43 21.65
CA GLN A 375 -9.45 -4.44 20.94
C GLN A 375 -9.35 -3.23 20.01
N PHE A 376 -8.12 -2.80 19.73
CA PHE A 376 -7.90 -1.75 18.75
C PHE A 376 -8.33 -2.22 17.34
N LEU A 377 -9.05 -1.34 16.62
CA LEU A 377 -9.69 -1.66 15.35
C LEU A 377 -8.71 -1.43 14.19
N TYR A 378 -7.90 -2.44 13.85
CA TYR A 378 -6.85 -2.29 12.82
C TYR A 378 -7.40 -2.15 11.39
N ASN A 379 -8.60 -2.67 11.11
CA ASN A 379 -9.27 -2.38 9.84
C ASN A 379 -9.63 -0.89 9.75
N ASP A 380 -10.13 -0.31 10.83
CA ASP A 380 -10.54 1.09 10.85
C ASP A 380 -9.32 2.01 10.78
N LEU A 381 -8.20 1.65 11.43
CA LEU A 381 -6.92 2.35 11.22
C LEU A 381 -6.45 2.27 9.77
N TYR A 382 -6.53 1.09 9.14
CA TYR A 382 -6.16 0.92 7.72
C TYR A 382 -6.99 1.86 6.83
N ARG A 383 -8.32 1.86 7.00
CA ARG A 383 -9.23 2.73 6.25
C ARG A 383 -8.97 4.20 6.53
N THR A 384 -8.87 4.60 7.80
CA THR A 384 -8.64 5.99 8.21
C THR A 384 -7.35 6.57 7.61
N VAL A 385 -6.26 5.81 7.62
CA VAL A 385 -4.99 6.25 7.03
C VAL A 385 -5.10 6.33 5.51
N LEU A 386 -5.73 5.35 4.86
CA LEU A 386 -5.91 5.34 3.41
C LEU A 386 -6.84 6.48 2.94
N ASP A 387 -7.95 6.72 3.62
CA ASP A 387 -8.88 7.82 3.36
C ASP A 387 -8.21 9.17 3.58
N THR A 388 -7.35 9.28 4.59
CA THR A 388 -6.53 10.47 4.82
C THR A 388 -5.53 10.69 3.69
N ALA A 389 -4.86 9.63 3.22
CA ALA A 389 -3.98 9.70 2.06
C ALA A 389 -4.76 10.04 0.77
N ASN A 390 -6.02 9.60 0.65
CA ASN A 390 -6.86 9.87 -0.51
C ASN A 390 -7.24 11.35 -0.65
N LYS A 391 -7.24 12.10 0.46
CA LYS A 391 -7.44 13.56 0.48
C LYS A 391 -6.23 14.35 -0.03
N MET A 392 -5.07 13.71 -0.23
CA MET A 392 -3.91 14.34 -0.87
C MET A 392 -4.23 14.67 -2.33
N SER A 393 -3.67 15.76 -2.85
CA SER A 393 -3.70 16.04 -4.29
C SER A 393 -2.93 14.97 -5.07
N GLN A 394 -3.23 14.82 -6.36
CA GLN A 394 -2.50 13.85 -7.20
C GLN A 394 -1.00 14.15 -7.27
N MET A 395 -0.61 15.43 -7.22
CA MET A 395 0.79 15.84 -7.19
C MET A 395 1.49 15.35 -5.91
N GLU A 396 0.86 15.53 -4.75
CA GLU A 396 1.40 15.05 -3.47
C GLU A 396 1.46 13.51 -3.41
N LYS A 397 0.45 12.81 -3.94
CA LYS A 397 0.47 11.33 -4.05
C LYS A 397 1.64 10.87 -4.92
N ASN A 398 1.83 11.48 -6.08
CA ASN A 398 2.92 11.14 -6.99
C ASN A 398 4.30 11.43 -6.36
N ASP A 399 4.46 12.57 -5.68
CA ASP A 399 5.68 12.91 -4.94
C ASP A 399 5.97 11.91 -3.82
N LEU A 400 4.94 11.49 -3.08
CA LEU A 400 5.08 10.45 -2.05
C LEU A 400 5.54 9.11 -2.65
N ILE A 401 4.86 8.60 -3.67
CA ILE A 401 5.20 7.32 -4.31
C ILE A 401 6.60 7.37 -4.95
N ASN A 402 6.96 8.46 -5.61
CA ASN A 402 8.29 8.64 -6.17
C ASN A 402 9.39 8.60 -5.09
N TRP A 403 9.17 9.31 -3.99
CA TRP A 403 10.07 9.28 -2.85
C TRP A 403 10.22 7.87 -2.27
N TRP A 404 9.12 7.12 -2.15
CA TRP A 404 9.14 5.74 -1.67
C TRP A 404 9.91 4.80 -2.60
N ASP A 405 9.66 4.87 -3.92
CA ASP A 405 10.39 4.05 -4.89
C ASP A 405 11.89 4.34 -4.89
N GLU A 406 12.29 5.59 -4.68
CA GLU A 406 13.71 5.95 -4.54
C GLU A 406 14.35 5.31 -3.30
N LYS A 407 13.60 5.21 -2.20
CA LYS A 407 14.07 4.61 -0.94
C LYS A 407 14.11 3.08 -1.00
N ILE A 408 13.09 2.46 -1.60
CA ILE A 408 12.92 1.00 -1.58
C ILE A 408 13.57 0.33 -2.79
N PHE A 409 13.49 0.93 -3.98
CA PHE A 409 13.96 0.37 -5.25
C PHE A 409 14.96 1.29 -5.98
N PRO A 410 16.07 1.72 -5.34
CA PRO A 410 17.01 2.68 -5.92
C PRO A 410 17.64 2.19 -7.23
N GLY A 411 17.85 0.88 -7.39
CA GLY A 411 18.40 0.29 -8.61
C GLY A 411 17.45 0.38 -9.80
N VAL A 412 16.15 0.16 -9.58
CA VAL A 412 15.11 0.21 -10.61
C VAL A 412 14.93 1.64 -11.10
N ARG A 413 14.88 2.61 -10.17
CA ARG A 413 14.82 4.04 -10.51
C ARG A 413 16.04 4.50 -11.30
N ARG A 414 17.25 4.07 -10.92
CA ARG A 414 18.48 4.35 -11.68
C ARG A 414 18.41 3.79 -13.10
N ALA A 415 17.95 2.55 -13.26
CA ALA A 415 17.77 1.92 -14.56
C ALA A 415 16.72 2.66 -15.40
N ARG A 416 15.56 2.98 -14.84
CA ARG A 416 14.49 3.73 -15.54
C ARG A 416 14.95 5.11 -15.99
N ARG A 417 15.71 5.83 -15.16
CA ARG A 417 16.30 7.13 -15.52
C ARG A 417 17.37 7.00 -16.60
N ALA A 418 18.21 5.97 -16.54
CA ALA A 418 19.20 5.69 -17.58
C ALA A 418 18.52 5.37 -18.92
N THR A 419 17.43 4.59 -18.90
CA THR A 419 16.60 4.31 -20.07
C THR A 419 15.92 5.57 -20.62
N ALA A 420 15.29 6.38 -19.78
CA ALA A 420 14.63 7.62 -20.22
C ALA A 420 15.60 8.63 -20.84
N ASN A 421 16.85 8.65 -20.37
CA ASN A 421 17.90 9.52 -20.90
C ASN A 421 18.66 8.90 -22.09
N ARG A 422 18.36 7.66 -22.47
CA ARG A 422 18.99 7.05 -23.65
C ARG A 422 18.35 7.63 -24.91
N ARG A 423 19.15 7.75 -25.96
CA ARG A 423 18.62 8.05 -27.29
C ARG A 423 17.67 6.93 -27.69
N LYS A 424 16.42 7.25 -28.02
CA LYS A 424 15.47 6.28 -28.57
C LYS A 424 16.08 5.63 -29.81
N THR A 425 15.81 4.34 -29.99
CA THR A 425 16.20 3.67 -31.24
C THR A 425 15.26 4.09 -32.36
N VAL A 426 15.70 3.94 -33.61
CA VAL A 426 14.84 4.24 -34.77
C VAL A 426 13.55 3.40 -34.74
N ILE A 427 13.60 2.17 -34.22
CA ILE A 427 12.42 1.31 -34.10
C ILE A 427 11.42 1.91 -33.10
N GLU A 428 11.90 2.35 -31.93
CA GLU A 428 11.05 2.98 -30.90
C GLU A 428 10.47 4.32 -31.40
N GLU A 429 11.24 5.09 -32.18
CA GLU A 429 10.75 6.31 -32.81
C GLU A 429 9.63 6.01 -33.82
N MET A 430 9.79 4.95 -34.63
CA MET A 430 8.76 4.49 -35.57
C MET A 430 7.51 3.96 -34.86
N GLU A 431 7.67 3.26 -33.73
CA GLU A 431 6.56 2.77 -32.91
C GLU A 431 5.78 3.93 -32.26
N ASP A 432 6.47 4.93 -31.71
CA ASP A 432 5.84 6.14 -31.16
C ASP A 432 5.09 6.94 -32.23
N GLU A 433 5.66 7.05 -33.44
CA GLU A 433 5.00 7.70 -34.58
C GLU A 433 3.72 6.95 -34.99
N LEU A 434 3.78 5.61 -35.06
CA LEU A 434 2.62 4.78 -35.39
C LEU A 434 1.52 4.89 -34.32
N GLU A 435 1.88 4.91 -33.05
CA GLU A 435 0.92 5.04 -31.93
C GLU A 435 0.29 6.44 -31.90
N ALA A 436 1.06 7.50 -32.15
CA ALA A 436 0.54 8.85 -32.28
C ALA A 436 -0.41 8.99 -33.49
N GLU A 437 -0.11 8.36 -34.62
CA GLU A 437 -1.01 8.32 -35.78
C GLU A 437 -2.32 7.58 -35.49
N LEU A 438 -2.25 6.46 -34.77
CA LEU A 438 -3.43 5.71 -34.33
C LEU A 438 -4.31 6.54 -33.40
N GLN A 439 -3.71 7.22 -32.42
CA GLN A 439 -4.43 8.12 -31.52
C GLN A 439 -5.07 9.31 -32.26
N ALA A 440 -4.37 9.92 -33.21
CA ALA A 440 -4.90 11.02 -34.03
C ALA A 440 -6.08 10.59 -34.91
N LYS A 441 -6.03 9.35 -35.45
CA LYS A 441 -7.13 8.76 -36.24
C LYS A 441 -8.34 8.42 -35.38
N MET A 442 -8.14 7.96 -34.15
CA MET A 442 -9.24 7.70 -33.21
C MET A 442 -9.91 9.00 -32.71
N GLY A 443 -9.13 10.07 -32.52
CA GLY A 443 -9.66 11.38 -32.10
C GLY A 443 -10.41 12.16 -33.19
N SER A 444 -10.28 11.80 -34.47
CA SER A 444 -10.97 12.49 -35.59
C SER A 444 -12.31 11.87 -35.99
N ARG A 445 -12.84 10.89 -35.25
CA ARG A 445 -14.07 10.17 -35.61
C ARG A 445 -15.37 10.79 -35.05
N ASP A 446 -15.27 11.88 -34.30
CA ASP A 446 -16.42 12.73 -33.94
C ASP A 446 -16.68 13.78 -35.03
N GLY A 447 -17.28 13.32 -36.12
CA GLY A 447 -17.86 14.16 -37.18
C GLY A 447 -19.35 14.46 -36.95
N PRO A 448 -19.92 15.47 -37.61
CA PRO A 448 -21.04 16.28 -37.12
C PRO A 448 -22.41 15.57 -37.20
N GLN A 449 -23.28 15.89 -36.24
CA GLN A 449 -24.72 15.61 -36.32
C GLN A 449 -25.36 16.35 -37.50
N ASP A 450 -25.67 15.61 -38.58
CA ASP A 450 -26.55 16.06 -39.65
C ASP A 450 -28.00 15.89 -39.19
N GLY A 451 -28.61 17.02 -38.80
CA GLY A 451 -30.04 17.12 -38.56
C GLY A 451 -30.76 17.70 -39.79
N GLY A 452 -31.85 17.07 -40.20
CA GLY A 452 -32.98 17.81 -40.77
C GLY A 452 -33.39 17.48 -42.20
N SER A 453 -34.16 16.40 -42.33
CA SER A 453 -35.12 16.16 -43.41
C SER A 453 -36.20 17.26 -43.46
N SER A 454 -36.50 17.81 -44.63
CA SER A 454 -37.76 17.53 -45.37
C SER A 454 -38.12 18.64 -46.36
N THR A 455 -38.39 18.20 -47.58
CA THR A 455 -38.87 18.96 -48.72
C THR A 455 -40.40 19.03 -48.69
N GLY A 456 -40.98 20.23 -48.76
CA GLY A 456 -42.41 20.46 -48.96
C GLY A 456 -42.63 21.48 -50.07
N GLN A 457 -43.21 21.05 -51.19
CA GLN A 457 -43.62 21.88 -52.33
C GLN A 457 -44.82 22.79 -51.96
N GLY A 458 -44.87 24.00 -52.51
CA GLY A 458 -46.03 24.88 -52.36
C GLY A 458 -45.91 26.27 -52.99
N ILE A 459 -46.05 26.34 -54.31
CA ILE A 459 -46.75 27.34 -55.16
C ILE A 459 -46.84 28.84 -54.73
N THR A 460 -46.54 29.69 -55.74
CA THR A 460 -47.17 30.99 -56.11
C THR A 460 -46.70 32.34 -55.52
N GLU A 461 -46.40 33.22 -56.48
CA GLU A 461 -46.74 34.65 -56.58
C GLU A 461 -45.91 35.75 -55.89
N GLN A 462 -45.16 36.44 -56.77
CA GLN A 462 -45.34 37.86 -57.14
C GLN A 462 -44.98 38.99 -56.15
N THR A 463 -44.12 39.86 -56.68
CA THR A 463 -44.25 41.34 -56.70
C THR A 463 -43.36 42.16 -55.74
N GLN A 464 -42.43 42.92 -56.35
CA GLN A 464 -42.10 44.36 -56.22
C GLN A 464 -42.27 45.03 -54.83
N ALA A 465 -41.53 46.03 -54.40
CA ALA A 465 -40.42 46.85 -54.89
C ALA A 465 -40.05 47.83 -53.77
N SER A 466 -38.85 48.42 -53.84
CA SER A 466 -38.43 49.71 -53.24
C SER A 466 -38.46 49.81 -51.70
N GLY A 467 -37.59 50.53 -51.02
CA GLY A 467 -36.54 51.46 -51.40
C GLY A 467 -36.16 52.27 -50.15
N GLN A 468 -34.98 52.90 -50.17
CA GLN A 468 -34.58 54.08 -49.36
C GLN A 468 -34.48 53.84 -47.82
N GLN A 469 -33.68 54.53 -47.00
CA GLN A 469 -32.69 55.59 -47.11
C GLN A 469 -32.05 55.77 -45.69
N THR A 470 -30.72 55.78 -45.63
CA THR A 470 -29.86 56.81 -44.98
C THR A 470 -30.00 57.31 -43.51
N MET A 471 -28.79 57.50 -42.92
CA MET A 471 -28.34 58.53 -41.93
C MET A 471 -28.75 58.32 -40.46
N GLY A 472 -27.92 58.59 -39.44
CA GLY A 472 -26.59 59.22 -39.31
C GLY A 472 -25.96 58.86 -37.94
N CYS A 473 -24.63 58.89 -37.79
CA CYS A 473 -23.85 59.92 -37.04
C CYS A 473 -24.39 60.20 -35.62
N LEU A 474 -23.63 60.04 -34.52
CA LEU A 474 -22.48 60.86 -34.14
C LEU A 474 -21.77 60.28 -32.89
N SER A 475 -20.45 60.51 -32.87
CA SER A 475 -19.53 60.81 -31.74
C SER A 475 -20.08 60.87 -30.31
N GLY A 476 -19.34 60.54 -29.26
CA GLY A 476 -17.89 60.40 -29.09
C GLY A 476 -17.53 60.67 -27.62
N GLU A 477 -16.28 60.35 -27.26
CA GLU A 477 -15.49 60.94 -26.15
C GLU A 477 -16.04 60.73 -24.72
N SER A 478 -15.27 60.73 -23.63
CA SER A 478 -13.86 60.59 -23.26
C SER A 478 -13.88 60.85 -21.75
N GLU A 479 -13.10 60.16 -20.93
CA GLU A 479 -12.19 60.81 -19.98
C GLU A 479 -11.58 59.79 -19.00
N ALA A 480 -10.26 59.87 -18.97
CA ALA A 480 -9.36 59.31 -17.98
C ALA A 480 -9.18 60.30 -16.81
N GLN A 481 -8.54 59.82 -15.74
CA GLN A 481 -7.68 60.51 -14.75
C GLN A 481 -7.97 59.98 -13.34
N ASP A 482 -7.05 59.84 -12.40
CA ASP A 482 -5.58 59.78 -12.29
C ASP A 482 -5.31 59.49 -10.78
N PRO A 483 -4.11 59.12 -10.34
CA PRO A 483 -3.84 58.56 -9.01
C PRO A 483 -3.24 59.57 -8.02
N GLY A 484 -3.10 59.12 -6.77
CA GLY A 484 -1.99 59.50 -5.87
C GLY A 484 -2.39 60.17 -4.55
N ARG A 485 -1.80 59.70 -3.44
CA ARG A 485 -0.69 60.40 -2.73
C ARG A 485 -0.53 59.98 -1.24
N ALA A 486 0.69 59.47 -0.96
CA ALA A 486 1.62 59.64 0.17
C ALA A 486 1.21 59.97 1.64
N GLY A 487 2.00 59.36 2.55
CA GLY A 487 2.51 59.91 3.84
C GLY A 487 2.08 59.10 5.08
N ALA A 488 2.83 58.93 6.17
CA ALA A 488 4.23 59.19 6.55
C ALA A 488 4.46 58.54 7.95
N ALA A 489 5.73 58.26 8.26
CA ALA A 489 6.44 58.06 9.54
C ALA A 489 5.71 57.96 10.92
N GLY A 490 6.24 57.08 11.79
CA GLY A 490 6.12 57.14 13.25
C GLY A 490 7.02 56.10 13.96
N GLN A 491 8.14 56.55 14.52
CA GLN A 491 9.07 55.81 15.41
C GLN A 491 8.62 55.86 16.88
N ALA A 492 9.30 55.04 17.71
CA ALA A 492 9.47 55.05 19.18
C ALA A 492 8.67 53.99 19.96
N SER A 493 9.10 53.41 21.09
CA SER A 493 10.37 53.23 21.83
C SER A 493 9.97 52.60 23.20
N ALA A 494 10.93 51.95 23.89
CA ALA A 494 10.95 51.50 25.30
C ALA A 494 10.26 50.16 25.63
N ALA A 495 10.94 49.11 26.15
CA ALA A 495 11.67 48.98 27.44
C ALA A 495 10.73 49.18 28.64
N GLY A 496 10.61 48.33 29.65
CA GLY A 496 11.20 47.05 30.04
C GLY A 496 10.66 46.68 31.45
N VAL A 497 11.26 45.66 32.07
CA VAL A 497 11.45 45.52 33.54
C VAL A 497 10.37 44.75 34.37
N GLU A 498 10.86 43.64 34.93
CA GLU A 498 10.66 42.99 36.26
C GLU A 498 9.37 42.29 36.72
N ALA A 499 9.61 41.02 37.09
CA ALA A 499 9.36 40.35 38.38
C ALA A 499 7.94 40.26 38.96
N GLU A 500 7.43 39.02 39.01
CA GLU A 500 7.28 38.22 40.24
C GLU A 500 7.34 36.72 39.92
#